data_AF-A0A7W0WFT9-F1
#
_entry.id   AF-A0A7W0WFT9-F1
#
_cell.length_a   1.000
_cell.length_b   1.000
_cell.length_c   1.000
_cell.angle_alpha   90.00
_cell.angle_beta   90.00
_cell.angle_gamma   90.00
#
_symmetry.space_group_name_H-M   'P 1'
#
loop_
_entity.id
_entity.type
_entity.pdbx_description
1 polymer ?
#
loop_
_entity_poly.entity_id
_entity_poly.type
_entity_poly.pdbx_seq_one_letter_code
_entity_poly.pdbx_strand_id
1 'polypeptide(L)'
;VIFVNRVGQQENLVFWGYSHVVDPWGMIVAEGPVYEEALITVDIDLGNVRRRRREVPLVKEARLALLAKELNRLVEEGGDL
;
A
#
# COMPACT_ATOMS: atom_id res chain seq x y z
N VAL A 1 0.60 1.46 5.62
CA VAL A 1 0.37 0.21 4.85
C VAL A 1 0.95 -0.94 5.66
N ILE A 2 0.28 -2.09 5.70
CA ILE A 2 0.84 -3.32 6.28
C ILE A 2 0.95 -4.32 5.13
N PHE A 3 2.18 -4.67 4.77
CA PHE A 3 2.47 -5.69 3.78
C PHE A 3 2.80 -6.99 4.51
N VAL A 4 2.11 -8.07 4.15
CA VAL A 4 2.34 -9.39 4.73
C VAL A 4 2.61 -10.37 3.61
N ASN A 5 3.69 -11.14 3.77
CA ASN A 5 4.08 -12.19 2.86
C ASN A 5 4.51 -13.42 3.65
N ARG A 6 4.32 -14.59 3.03
CA ARG A 6 4.75 -15.88 3.61
C ARG A 6 6.24 -16.10 3.38
N VAL A 7 6.79 -17.07 4.09
CA VAL A 7 8.13 -17.62 3.83
C VAL A 7 8.05 -19.08 3.42
N GLY A 8 9.18 -19.63 2.94
CA GLY A 8 9.32 -21.02 2.55
C GLY A 8 9.06 -21.26 1.06
N GLN A 9 8.96 -22.53 0.69
CA GLN A 9 8.82 -22.96 -0.69
C GLN A 9 7.54 -23.76 -0.87
N GLN A 10 6.83 -23.53 -1.98
CA GLN A 10 5.74 -24.39 -2.44
C GLN A 10 5.95 -24.67 -3.92
N GLU A 11 6.15 -25.95 -4.26
CA GLU A 11 6.50 -26.37 -5.61
C GLU A 11 7.72 -25.60 -6.16
N ASN A 12 7.53 -24.84 -7.25
CA ASN A 12 8.53 -24.00 -7.89
C ASN A 12 8.51 -22.53 -7.41
N LEU A 13 7.67 -22.18 -6.43
CA LEU A 13 7.58 -20.84 -5.87
C LEU A 13 8.35 -20.72 -4.56
N VAL A 14 9.21 -19.71 -4.47
CA VAL A 14 9.94 -19.35 -3.24
C VAL A 14 9.37 -18.04 -2.72
N PHE A 15 8.95 -18.05 -1.46
CA PHE A 15 8.42 -16.89 -0.79
C PHE A 15 9.46 -16.33 0.20
N TRP A 16 9.73 -15.04 0.08
CA TRP A 16 10.82 -14.39 0.80
C TRP A 16 10.41 -13.71 2.10
N GLY A 17 9.14 -13.74 2.48
CA GLY A 17 8.67 -13.01 3.66
C GLY A 17 8.88 -11.51 3.48
N TYR A 18 9.67 -10.90 4.36
CA TYR A 18 9.88 -9.45 4.40
C TYR A 18 8.56 -8.68 4.56
N SER A 19 7.66 -9.22 5.38
CA SER A 19 6.48 -8.50 5.85
C SER A 19 6.93 -7.20 6.53
N HIS A 20 6.27 -6.08 6.27
CA HIS A 20 6.70 -4.79 6.80
C HIS A 20 5.54 -3.79 6.90
N VAL A 21 5.73 -2.78 7.74
CA VAL A 21 4.78 -1.69 7.98
C VAL A 21 5.38 -0.39 7.48
N VAL A 22 4.64 0.29 6.60
CA VAL A 22 5.01 1.61 6.06
C VAL A 22 4.11 2.68 6.65
N ASP A 23 4.70 3.73 7.17
CA ASP A 23 4.00 4.88 7.74
C ASP A 23 3.43 5.84 6.67
N PRO A 24 2.69 6.90 7.07
CA PRO A 24 2.14 7.88 6.12
C PRO A 24 3.19 8.72 5.36
N TRP A 25 4.44 8.76 5.82
CA TRP A 25 5.54 9.42 5.11
C TRP A 25 6.23 8.51 4.09
N GLY A 26 5.87 7.22 4.07
CA GLY A 26 6.49 6.23 3.19
C GLY A 26 7.70 5.54 3.82
N MET A 27 7.92 5.70 5.12
CA MET A 27 9.03 5.08 5.83
C MET A 27 8.64 3.71 6.38
N ILE A 28 9.54 2.73 6.28
CA ILE A 28 9.37 1.43 6.94
C ILE A 28 9.62 1.62 8.43
N VAL A 29 8.61 1.30 9.26
CA VAL A 29 8.67 1.44 10.73
C VAL A 29 8.78 0.12 11.46
N ALA A 30 8.58 -0.99 10.75
CA ALA A 30 8.82 -2.35 11.23
C ALA A 30 8.95 -3.28 10.03
N GLU A 31 9.84 -4.26 10.11
CA GLU A 31 10.05 -5.27 9.09
C GLU A 31 10.41 -6.61 9.71
N GLY A 32 10.05 -7.68 9.02
CA GLY A 32 10.43 -9.05 9.34
C GLY A 32 11.65 -9.49 8.55
N PRO A 33 12.29 -10.57 8.99
CA PRO A 33 13.42 -11.16 8.27
C PRO A 33 13.00 -11.69 6.89
N VAL A 34 14.00 -11.88 6.04
CA VAL A 34 13.83 -12.51 4.73
C VAL A 34 14.00 -14.03 4.89
N TYR A 35 13.12 -14.80 4.27
CA TYR A 35 13.13 -16.28 4.29
C TYR A 35 12.93 -16.96 5.66
N GLU A 36 12.60 -16.20 6.71
CA GLU A 36 12.41 -16.73 8.08
C GLU A 36 11.00 -16.41 8.63
N GLU A 37 10.42 -17.36 9.37
CA GLU A 37 9.14 -17.13 10.06
C GLU A 37 9.33 -16.15 11.21
N ALA A 38 8.43 -15.18 11.35
CA ALA A 38 8.51 -14.18 12.41
C ALA A 38 7.15 -13.62 12.80
N LEU A 39 7.05 -13.22 14.08
CA LEU A 39 6.00 -12.34 14.59
C LEU A 39 6.57 -10.93 14.72
N ILE A 40 6.01 -9.99 13.97
CA ILE A 40 6.39 -8.58 14.01
C ILE A 40 5.30 -7.82 14.76
N THR A 41 5.69 -7.03 15.77
CA THR A 41 4.78 -6.17 16.52
C THR A 41 5.24 -4.72 16.41
N VAL A 42 4.31 -3.81 16.13
CA VAL A 42 4.59 -2.37 16.04
C VAL A 42 3.37 -1.57 16.46
N ASP A 43 3.60 -0.49 17.21
CA ASP A 43 2.56 0.47 17.57
C ASP A 43 2.38 1.51 16.46
N ILE A 44 1.13 1.76 16.06
CA ILE A 44 0.80 2.70 14.99
C ILE A 44 0.05 3.90 15.56
N ASP A 45 0.67 5.09 15.52
CA ASP A 45 0.00 6.35 15.84
C ASP A 45 -0.88 6.83 14.67
N LEU A 46 -2.19 6.68 14.80
CA LEU A 46 -3.17 7.17 13.82
C LEU A 46 -3.23 8.70 13.73
N GLY A 47 -2.69 9.42 14.70
CA GLY A 47 -2.50 10.88 14.66
C GLY A 47 -1.63 11.32 13.48
N ASN A 48 -0.63 10.51 13.10
CA ASN A 48 0.24 10.77 11.95
C ASN A 48 -0.50 10.81 10.62
N VAL A 49 -1.54 9.99 10.45
CA VAL A 49 -2.37 10.00 9.23
C VAL A 49 -3.07 11.35 9.06
N ARG A 50 -3.62 11.88 10.15
CA ARG A 50 -4.30 13.18 10.14
C ARG A 50 -3.34 14.33 9.84
N ARG A 51 -2.15 14.33 10.45
CA ARG A 51 -1.08 15.32 10.18
C ARG A 51 -0.70 15.29 8.71
N ARG A 52 -0.35 14.11 8.18
CA ARG A 52 0.11 13.91 6.80
C ARG A 52 -0.92 14.36 5.75
N ARG A 53 -2.21 14.06 5.95
CA ARG A 53 -3.30 14.46 5.04
C ARG A 53 -3.55 15.97 5.02
N ARG A 54 -3.24 16.68 6.11
CA ARG A 54 -3.31 18.15 6.13
C ARG A 54 -2.13 18.77 5.38
N GLU A 55 -0.94 18.21 5.53
CA GLU A 55 0.28 18.70 4.88
C GLU A 55 0.28 18.48 3.37
N VAL A 56 -0.16 17.31 2.89
CA VAL A 56 -0.30 17.05 1.45
C VAL A 56 -1.67 16.46 1.16
N PRO A 57 -2.66 17.30 0.82
CA PRO A 57 -4.05 16.90 0.64
C PRO A 57 -4.30 16.32 -0.77
N LEU A 58 -3.51 15.32 -1.18
CA LEU A 58 -3.51 14.75 -2.54
C LEU A 58 -4.91 14.41 -3.05
N VAL A 59 -5.77 13.82 -2.21
CA VAL A 59 -7.14 13.44 -2.60
C VAL A 59 -7.99 14.67 -2.96
N LYS A 60 -7.83 15.79 -2.24
CA LYS A 60 -8.57 17.03 -2.52
C LYS A 60 -8.09 17.67 -3.82
N GLU A 61 -6.82 17.52 -4.14
CA GLU A 61 -6.18 18.13 -5.31
C GLU A 61 -6.23 17.23 -6.56
N ALA A 62 -6.66 15.98 -6.43
CA ALA A 62 -6.63 14.97 -7.48
C ALA A 62 -7.60 15.20 -8.66
N ARG A 63 -8.39 16.28 -8.67
CA ARG A 63 -9.39 16.57 -9.72
C ARG A 63 -10.30 15.37 -10.04
N LEU A 64 -10.79 14.70 -8.99
CA LEU A 64 -11.51 13.42 -9.12
C LEU A 64 -12.71 13.47 -10.07
N ALA A 65 -13.38 14.61 -10.20
CA ALA A 65 -14.48 14.78 -11.16
C ALA A 65 -14.04 14.68 -12.63
N LEU A 66 -12.86 15.22 -12.97
CA LEU A 66 -12.29 15.10 -14.31
C LEU A 66 -11.86 13.65 -14.57
N LEU A 67 -11.18 13.02 -13.59
CA LEU A 67 -10.78 11.63 -13.70
C LEU A 67 -11.99 10.71 -13.92
N ALA A 68 -13.06 10.90 -13.14
CA ALA A 68 -14.29 10.13 -13.30
C ALA A 68 -14.90 10.29 -14.70
N LYS A 69 -14.94 11.52 -15.24
CA LYS A 69 -15.43 11.78 -16.59
C LYS A 69 -14.61 11.05 -17.65
N GLU A 70 -13.28 11.15 -17.58
CA GLU A 70 -12.40 10.52 -18.57
C GLU A 70 -12.39 8.99 -18.47
N LEU A 71 -12.46 8.44 -17.25
CA LEU A 71 -12.62 7.00 -17.05
C LEU A 71 -13.91 6.49 -17.71
N ASN A 72 -15.03 7.18 -17.51
CA ASN A 72 -16.30 6.79 -18.13
C ASN A 72 -16.22 6.85 -19.67
N ARG A 73 -15.61 7.90 -20.23
CA ARG A 73 -15.41 8.02 -21.68
C ARG A 73 -14.60 6.84 -22.25
N LEU A 74 -13.51 6.45 -21.58
CA LEU A 74 -12.66 5.33 -22.02
C LEU A 74 -13.40 3.98 -21.96
N VAL A 75 -14.22 3.77 -20.93
CA VAL A 75 -15.07 2.57 -20.82
C VAL A 75 -16.09 2.52 -21.96
N GLU A 76 -16.75 3.65 -22.27
CA GLU A 76 -17.70 3.76 -23.39
C GLU A 76 -17.05 3.52 -24.77
N GLU A 77 -15.77 3.86 -24.92
CA GLU A 77 -14.98 3.63 -26.14
C GLU A 77 -14.43 2.19 -26.27
N GLY A 78 -14.73 1.31 -25.31
CA GLY A 78 -14.30 -0.10 -25.35
C GLY A 78 -12.88 -0.35 -24.82
N GLY A 79 -12.35 0.55 -23.98
CA GLY A 79 -11.05 0.41 -23.32
C GLY A 79 -10.98 -0.65 -22.22
N ASP A 80 -12.04 -1.43 -22.01
CA ASP A 80 -12.16 -2.48 -20.98
C ASP A 80 -12.49 -3.84 -21.63
N LEU A 81 -11.71 -4.20 -22.66
CA LEU A 81 -11.72 -5.50 -23.35
C LEU A 81 -10.56 -6.39 -22.90
#